data_AF-A0A955X9A0-F1
#
_entry.id   AF-A0A955X9A0-F1
#
_cell.length_a   1.000
_cell.length_b   1.000
_cell.length_c   1.000
_cell.angle_alpha   90.00
_cell.angle_beta   90.00
_cell.angle_gamma   90.00
#
_symmetry.space_group_name_H-M   'P 1'
#
loop_
_entity.id
_entity.type
_entity.pdbx_description
1 polymer ?
#
loop_
_entity_poly.entity_id
_entity_poly.type
_entity_poly.pdbx_seq_one_letter_code
_entity_poly.pdbx_strand_id
1 'polypeptide(L)' 'MAPKTRDERLFGAACLKVTLERSQGSAMNEIYSATLTDLGLTAEEVDVYLQDARPKVEAALDAGRPPARG' A
#
# COMPACT_ATOMS: atom_id res chain seq x y z
N MET A 1 14.19 3.73 16.39
CA MET A 1 12.94 3.92 15.63
C MET A 1 11.81 3.36 16.47
N ALA A 2 10.76 4.14 16.74
CA ALA A 2 9.57 3.61 17.40
C ALA A 2 8.97 2.51 16.51
N PRO A 3 8.43 1.41 17.08
CA PRO A 3 7.78 0.39 16.28
C PRO A 3 6.60 1.01 15.53
N LYS A 4 6.56 0.83 14.20
CA LYS A 4 5.42 1.26 13.39
C LYS A 4 4.15 0.65 13.97
N THR A 5 3.17 1.50 14.24
CA THR A 5 1.83 1.10 14.68
C THR A 5 1.18 0.22 13.62
N ARG A 6 0.19 -0.59 14.02
CA ARG A 6 -0.53 -1.46 13.07
C ARG A 6 -1.16 -0.65 11.93
N ASP A 7 -1.68 0.54 12.23
CA ASP A 7 -2.27 1.45 11.24
C ASP A 7 -1.24 1.89 10.20
N GLU A 8 -0.02 2.25 10.62
CA GLU A 8 1.06 2.64 9.69
C GLU A 8 1.48 1.48 8.78
N ARG A 9 1.45 0.24 9.28
CA ARG A 9 1.75 -0.95 8.49
C ARG A 9 0.66 -1.20 7.45
N LEU A 10 -0.61 -1.12 7.86
CA LEU A 10 -1.77 -1.25 6.98
C LEU A 10 -1.76 -0.18 5.89
N PHE A 11 -1.48 1.07 6.27
CA PHE A 11 -1.36 2.17 5.34
C PHE A 11 -0.25 1.95 4.30
N GLY A 12 0.93 1.50 4.73
CA GLY A 12 2.03 1.16 3.82
C GLY A 12 1.68 0.02 2.85
N ALA A 13 1.07 -1.04 3.36
CA ALA A 13 0.63 -2.17 2.53
C ALA A 13 -0.49 -1.77 1.55
N ALA A 14 -1.42 -0.94 1.98
CA ALA A 14 -2.50 -0.40 1.13
C ALA A 14 -1.95 0.49 0.00
N CYS A 15 -0.99 1.37 0.30
CA CYS A 15 -0.28 2.17 -0.71
C CYS A 15 0.41 1.29 -1.75
N LEU A 16 1.09 0.22 -1.31
CA LEU A 16 1.70 -0.75 -2.22
C LEU A 16 0.63 -1.41 -3.10
N LYS A 17 -0.42 -1.96 -2.51
CA LYS A 17 -1.50 -2.62 -3.25
C LYS A 17 -2.08 -1.73 -4.35
N VAL A 18 -2.47 -0.50 -4.02
CA VAL A 18 -3.03 0.45 -5.00
C VAL A 18 -2.01 0.81 -6.09
N THR A 19 -0.73 0.93 -5.74
CA THR A 19 0.34 1.16 -6.72
C THR A 19 0.47 -0.02 -7.69
N LEU A 20 0.36 -1.25 -7.18
CA LEU A 20 0.44 -2.47 -7.99
C LEU A 20 -0.78 -2.62 -8.91
N GLU A 21 -1.99 -2.33 -8.41
CA GLU A 21 -3.21 -2.27 -9.23
C GLU A 21 -3.03 -1.32 -10.42
N ARG A 22 -2.40 -0.15 -10.19
CA ARG A 22 -2.14 0.86 -11.23
C ARG A 22 -1.03 0.43 -12.22
N SER A 23 -0.10 -0.42 -11.81
CA SER A 23 1.10 -0.76 -12.61
C SER A 23 0.95 -1.97 -13.54
N GLN A 24 -0.19 -2.69 -13.52
CA GLN A 24 -0.52 -3.85 -14.39
C GLN A 24 0.58 -4.96 -14.49
N GLY A 25 1.50 -5.04 -13.52
CA GLY A 25 2.64 -5.96 -13.56
C GLY A 25 2.44 -7.22 -12.73
N SER A 26 2.31 -8.38 -13.38
CA SER A 26 2.11 -9.70 -12.73
C SER A 26 3.25 -10.09 -11.77
N ALA A 27 4.49 -9.63 -12.03
CA ALA A 27 5.66 -9.94 -11.22
C ALA A 27 5.67 -9.30 -9.82
N MET A 28 4.80 -8.33 -9.56
CA MET A 28 4.79 -7.63 -8.27
C MET A 28 3.92 -8.30 -7.20
N ASN A 29 3.17 -9.34 -7.55
CA ASN A 29 2.29 -10.05 -6.61
C ASN A 29 3.08 -10.86 -5.56
N GLU A 30 4.24 -11.42 -5.96
CA GLU A 30 5.15 -12.14 -5.04
C GLU A 30 5.87 -11.20 -4.07
N ILE A 31 6.26 -10.01 -4.53
CA ILE A 31 6.89 -9.00 -3.68
C ILE A 31 5.88 -8.47 -2.65
N TYR A 32 4.62 -8.32 -3.07
CA TYR A 32 3.54 -7.91 -2.18
C TYR A 32 3.26 -8.94 -1.08
N SER A 33 3.17 -10.23 -1.41
CA SER A 33 2.94 -11.29 -0.41
C SER A 33 4.09 -11.41 0.59
N ALA A 34 5.34 -11.26 0.14
CA ALA A 34 6.51 -11.21 1.03
C ALA A 34 6.45 -10.00 1.98
N THR A 35 6.05 -8.84 1.45
CA THR A 35 5.90 -7.60 2.26
C THR A 35 4.82 -7.73 3.32
N LEU A 36 3.68 -8.33 2.97
CA LEU A 36 2.61 -8.62 3.95
C LEU A 36 3.10 -9.52 5.08
N THR A 37 3.88 -10.55 4.74
CA THR A 37 4.48 -11.47 5.72
C THR A 37 5.42 -10.75 6.68
N ASP A 38 6.30 -9.87 6.17
CA ASP A 38 7.22 -9.06 7.00
C ASP A 38 6.47 -8.11 7.95
N LEU A 39 5.39 -7.49 7.46
CA LEU A 39 4.55 -6.59 8.24
C LEU A 39 3.65 -7.31 9.25
N GLY A 40 3.50 -8.64 9.13
CA GLY A 40 2.58 -9.45 9.90
C GLY A 40 1.11 -9.14 9.59
N LEU A 41 0.82 -8.88 8.31
CA LEU A 41 -0.52 -8.54 7.81
C LEU A 41 -0.99 -9.57 6.79
N THR A 42 -2.30 -9.68 6.64
CA THR A 42 -2.93 -10.46 5.59
C THR A 42 -3.44 -9.57 4.47
N ALA A 43 -3.60 -10.13 3.26
CA ALA A 43 -4.20 -9.40 2.15
C ALA A 43 -5.62 -8.94 2.48
N GLU A 44 -6.37 -9.78 3.21
CA GLU A 44 -7.75 -9.50 3.65
C GLU A 44 -7.82 -8.31 4.61
N GLU A 45 -6.91 -8.21 5.58
CA GLU A 45 -6.82 -7.03 6.46
C GLU A 45 -6.56 -5.74 5.69
N VAL A 46 -5.74 -5.81 4.64
CA VAL A 46 -5.47 -4.65 3.77
C VAL A 46 -6.68 -4.31 2.90
N ASP A 47 -7.41 -5.31 2.40
CA ASP A 47 -8.67 -5.10 1.68
C ASP A 47 -9.73 -4.42 2.55
N VAL A 48 -9.91 -4.90 3.78
CA VAL A 48 -10.81 -4.30 4.76
C VAL A 48 -10.39 -2.86 5.06
N TYR A 49 -9.09 -2.61 5.30
CA TYR A 49 -8.57 -1.27 5.52
C TYR A 49 -8.84 -0.34 4.32
N LEU A 50 -8.70 -0.85 3.10
CA LEU A 50 -8.94 -0.09 1.88
C LEU A 50 -10.42 0.29 1.69
N GLN A 51 -11.39 -0.43 2.25
CA GLN A 51 -12.81 -0.05 2.12
C GLN A 51 -13.04 1.40 2.60
N ASP A 52 -12.44 1.78 3.72
CA ASP A 52 -12.60 3.11 4.32
C ASP A 52 -11.42 4.05 4.01
N ALA A 53 -10.20 3.53 3.93
CA ALA A 53 -8.98 4.34 3.80
C ALA A 53 -8.53 4.59 2.36
N ARG A 54 -9.17 3.98 1.34
CA ARG A 54 -8.75 4.14 -0.07
C ARG A 54 -8.62 5.59 -0.51
N PRO A 55 -9.55 6.52 -0.21
CA PRO A 55 -9.39 7.93 -0.61
C PRO A 55 -8.12 8.58 -0.03
N LYS A 56 -7.79 8.25 1.23
CA LYS A 56 -6.59 8.74 1.92
C LYS A 56 -5.31 8.16 1.30
N VAL A 57 -5.32 6.88 0.96
CA VAL A 57 -4.21 6.18 0.31
C VAL A 57 -3.95 6.75 -1.07
N GLU A 58 -4.99 6.93 -1.89
CA GLU A 58 -4.86 7.51 -3.21
C GLU A 58 -4.33 8.95 -3.16
N ALA A 59 -4.90 9.79 -2.28
CA ALA A 59 -4.41 11.15 -2.09
C ALA A 59 -2.92 11.20 -1.68
N ALA A 60 -2.47 10.27 -0.85
CA ALA A 60 -1.06 10.19 -0.45
C ALA A 60 -0.15 9.75 -1.59
N LEU A 61 -0.58 8.80 -2.42
CA LEU A 61 0.16 8.36 -3.61
C LEU A 61 0.26 9.49 -4.66
N ASP A 62 -0.81 10.26 -4.84
CA ASP A 62 -0.84 11.40 -5.74
C ASP A 62 0.00 12.58 -5.20
N ALA A 63 -0.01 12.83 -3.89
CA ALA A 63 0.83 13.86 -3.25
C ALA A 63 2.34 13.51 -3.25
N GLY A 64 2.68 12.22 -3.22
CA GLY A 64 4.06 11.73 -3.25
C GLY A 64 4.68 11.69 -4.66
N ARG A 65 3.88 11.88 -5.72
CA ARG A 65 4.38 11.93 -7.10
C ARG A 65 5.02 13.31 -7.34
N PRO A 66 6.33 13.41 -7.63
CA PRO A 66 6.89 14.69 -8.09
C PRO A 66 6.12 15.12 -9.35
N PRO A 67 5.76 16.40 -9.51
CA PRO A 67 5.05 16.84 -10.70
C PRO A 67 5.86 16.41 -11.91
N ALA A 68 5.23 15.68 -12.82
CA ALA A 68 5.84 15.35 -14.10
C ALA A 68 6.26 16.69 -14.72
N ARG A 69 7.58 16.95 -14.76
CA ARG A 69 8.12 18.14 -15.41
C ARG A 69 7.78 18.00 -16.89
N GLY A 70 6.81 18.78 -17.34
CA GLY A 70 6.51 19.01 -18.75
C GLY A 70 7.64 19.77 -19.44
#